data_AF-H0F7Z1-F1
#
_entry.id   AF-H0F7Z1-F1
#
_cell.length_a   1.000
_cell.length_b   1.000
_cell.length_c   1.000
_cell.angle_alpha   90.00
_cell.angle_beta   90.00
_cell.angle_gamma   90.00
#
_symmetry.space_group_name_H-M   'P 1'
#
loop_
_entity.id
_entity.type
_entity.pdbx_description
1 polymer ?
#
loop_
_entity_poly.entity_id
_entity_poly.type
_entity_poly.pdbx_seq_one_letter_code
_entity_poly.pdbx_strand_id
1 'polypeptide(L)' 'MERNQDNAVKVPAVTLADAAIRYDLGRASSAMKGATLSLNASNLFDKEYVASCNNVNLCFYGPGRVVLATLRYNW' A
#
# COMPACT_ATOMS: atom_id res chain seq x y z
N MET A 1 -10.27 3.93 41.04
CA MET A 1 -11.15 3.28 40.06
C MET A 1 -10.51 3.44 38.68
N GLU A 2 -9.62 2.52 38.31
CA GLU A 2 -9.11 2.47 36.93
C GLU A 2 -10.23 1.95 36.04
N ARG A 3 -10.77 2.81 35.17
CA ARG A 3 -11.67 2.33 34.10
C ARG A 3 -10.79 1.54 33.15
N ASN A 4 -10.94 0.22 33.16
CA ASN A 4 -10.36 -0.65 32.15
C ASN A 4 -10.96 -0.28 30.79
N GLN A 5 -10.23 0.55 30.02
CA GLN A 5 -10.65 1.08 28.71
C GLN A 5 -10.20 0.20 27.55
N ASP A 6 -9.67 -1.00 27.83
CA ASP A 6 -9.12 -1.91 26.83
C ASP A 6 -10.14 -2.28 25.72
N ASN A 7 -11.44 -2.13 25.98
CA ASN A 7 -12.52 -2.39 25.02
C ASN A 7 -13.34 -1.14 24.63
N ALA A 8 -12.94 0.06 25.04
CA ALA A 8 -13.70 1.29 24.78
C ALA A 8 -13.47 1.83 23.35
N VAL A 9 -12.35 1.47 22.72
CA VAL A 9 -11.96 1.96 21.39
C VAL A 9 -12.24 0.89 20.34
N LYS A 10 -13.22 1.13 19.47
CA LYS A 10 -13.48 0.29 18.30
C LYS A 10 -12.96 0.97 17.04
N VAL A 11 -11.92 0.41 16.44
CA VAL A 11 -11.42 0.84 15.13
C VAL A 11 -12.27 0.17 14.05
N PRO A 12 -12.88 0.92 13.11
CA PRO A 12 -13.65 0.34 12.02
C PRO A 12 -12.81 -0.61 11.16
N ALA A 13 -13.41 -1.71 10.74
CA ALA A 13 -12.77 -2.57 9.75
C ALA A 13 -12.62 -1.81 8.43
N VAL A 14 -11.47 -2.00 7.77
CA VAL A 14 -11.18 -1.46 6.44
C VAL A 14 -10.78 -2.60 5.52
N THR A 15 -11.15 -2.49 4.25
CA THR A 15 -10.65 -3.36 3.19
C THR A 15 -9.86 -2.51 2.22
N LEU A 16 -8.60 -2.86 2.02
CA LEU A 16 -7.72 -2.24 1.03
C LEU A 16 -7.54 -3.19 -0.15
N ALA A 17 -7.15 -2.64 -1.29
CA ALA A 17 -6.78 -3.39 -2.48
C ALA A 17 -5.43 -2.89 -2.97
N ASP A 18 -4.62 -3.83 -3.43
CA ASP A 18 -3.33 -3.56 -4.04
C ASP A 18 -3.33 -4.11 -5.47
N ALA A 19 -2.57 -3.47 -6.36
CA ALA A 19 -2.45 -3.88 -7.75
C ALA A 19 -1.02 -3.76 -8.25
N ALA A 20 -0.64 -4.68 -9.14
CA ALA A 20 0.67 -4.70 -9.77
C ALA A 20 0.55 -5.02 -11.26
N ILE A 21 1.27 -4.26 -12.08
CA ILE A 21 1.40 -4.47 -13.51
C ILE A 21 2.89 -4.58 -13.82
N ARG A 22 3.27 -5.61 -14.57
CA ARG A 22 4.65 -5.81 -15.04
C ARG A 22 4.66 -6.02 -16.54
N TYR A 23 5.60 -5.37 -17.22
CA TYR A 23 5.76 -5.46 -18.65
C TYR A 23 7.23 -5.67 -19.05
N ASP A 24 7.46 -6.65 -19.92
CA ASP A 24 8.76 -6.90 -20.54
C ASP A 24 8.93 -5.94 -21.73
N LEU A 25 9.80 -4.95 -21.57
CA LEU A 25 10.03 -3.92 -22.59
C LEU A 25 10.74 -4.48 -23.83
N GLY A 26 11.40 -5.63 -23.72
CA GLY A 26 11.97 -6.35 -24.85
C GLY A 26 10.91 -6.79 -25.88
N ARG A 27 9.65 -6.93 -25.46
CA ARG A 27 8.51 -7.20 -26.36
C ARG A 27 8.12 -6.00 -27.21
N ALA A 28 8.35 -4.77 -26.72
CA ALA A 28 8.04 -3.54 -27.44
C ALA A 28 9.19 -3.08 -28.35
N SER A 29 10.45 -3.34 -27.95
CA SER A 29 11.62 -3.00 -28.76
C SER A 29 12.79 -3.92 -28.46
N SER A 30 13.47 -4.39 -29.50
CA SER A 30 14.69 -5.20 -29.39
C SER A 30 15.84 -4.45 -28.69
N ALA A 31 15.85 -3.11 -28.76
CA ALA A 31 16.82 -2.26 -28.06
C ALA A 31 16.66 -2.28 -26.53
N MET A 32 15.48 -2.69 -26.03
CA MET A 32 15.18 -2.78 -24.60
C MET A 32 15.15 -4.24 -24.10
N LYS A 33 15.75 -5.17 -24.85
CA LYS A 33 15.84 -6.57 -24.43
C LYS A 33 16.56 -6.67 -23.08
N GLY A 34 15.93 -7.38 -22.13
CA GLY A 34 16.43 -7.48 -20.75
C GLY A 34 15.88 -6.40 -19.80
N ALA A 35 15.15 -5.41 -20.31
CA ALA A 35 14.47 -4.40 -19.50
C ALA A 35 13.05 -4.82 -19.11
N THR A 36 12.67 -4.61 -17.85
CA THR A 36 11.32 -4.87 -17.32
C THR A 36 10.84 -3.64 -16.56
N LEU A 37 9.64 -3.15 -16.90
CA LEU A 37 8.95 -2.11 -16.17
C LEU A 37 7.90 -2.74 -15.25
N SER A 38 7.86 -2.32 -13.99
CA SER A 38 6.81 -2.70 -13.05
C SER A 38 6.18 -1.45 -12.45
N LEU A 39 4.86 -1.45 -12.32
CA LEU A 39 4.08 -0.44 -11.62
C LEU A 39 3.27 -1.13 -10.54
N ASN A 40 3.48 -0.73 -9.28
CA ASN A 40 2.77 -1.28 -8.13
C ASN A 40 2.03 -0.13 -7.43
N ALA A 41 0.81 -0.41 -6.99
CA ALA A 41 0.01 0.52 -6.20
C ALA A 41 -0.52 -0.21 -4.95
N SER A 42 -0.22 0.35 -3.78
CA SER A 42 -0.78 -0.09 -2.50
C SER A 42 -1.83 0.92 -2.03
N ASN A 43 -2.91 0.42 -1.41
CA ASN A 43 -4.10 1.23 -1.12
C ASN A 43 -4.62 1.92 -2.40
N LEU A 44 -4.94 1.10 -3.41
CA LEU A 44 -5.29 1.52 -4.78
C LEU A 44 -6.40 2.59 -4.83
N PHE A 45 -7.38 2.47 -3.93
CA PHE A 45 -8.52 3.38 -3.84
C PHE A 45 -8.28 4.58 -2.91
N ASP A 46 -7.07 4.74 -2.38
CA ASP A 46 -6.65 5.87 -1.53
C ASP A 46 -7.58 6.12 -0.35
N LYS A 47 -7.90 5.05 0.36
CA LYS A 47 -8.73 5.14 1.56
C LYS A 47 -7.91 5.78 2.68
N GLU A 48 -8.47 6.82 3.29
CA GLU A 48 -8.02 7.33 4.58
C GLU A 48 -8.64 6.46 5.68
N TYR A 49 -7.80 5.89 6.55
CA TYR A 49 -8.26 5.00 7.60
C TYR A 49 -7.33 5.00 8.81
N VAL A 50 -7.90 4.73 9.98
CA VAL A 50 -7.15 4.49 11.22
C VAL A 50 -6.72 3.03 11.24
N ALA A 51 -5.41 2.78 11.28
CA ALA A 51 -4.86 1.42 11.32
C ALA A 51 -4.95 0.81 12.72
N SER A 52 -4.71 1.61 13.76
CA SER A 52 -4.79 1.19 15.15
C SER A 52 -4.93 2.38 16.10
N CYS A 53 -5.44 2.12 17.30
CA CYS A 53 -5.44 3.07 18.40
C CYS A 53 -4.92 2.38 19.66
N ASN A 54 -4.03 3.05 20.40
CA ASN A 54 -3.56 2.56 21.70
C ASN A 54 -4.53 2.92 22.82
N ASN A 55 -5.23 4.06 22.70
CA ASN A 55 -6.30 4.49 23.60
C ASN A 55 -7.19 5.53 22.89
N VAL A 56 -8.21 6.04 23.59
CA VAL A 56 -9.20 6.99 23.04
C VAL A 56 -8.60 8.29 22.48
N ASN A 57 -7.39 8.67 22.92
CA ASN A 57 -6.73 9.92 22.54
C ASN A 57 -5.50 9.69 21.64
N LEU A 58 -5.14 8.44 21.35
CA LEU A 58 -3.94 8.10 20.59
C LEU A 58 -4.25 7.05 19.53
N CYS A 59 -4.44 7.54 18.30
CA CYS A 59 -4.72 6.75 17.11
C CYS A 59 -3.70 7.02 16.01
N PHE A 60 -3.44 6.01 15.21
CA PHE A 60 -2.48 6.03 14.11
C PHE A 60 -3.20 5.76 12.79
N TYR A 61 -3.04 6.69 11.85
CA TYR A 61 -3.49 6.49 10.49
C TYR A 61 -2.62 5.44 9.78
N GLY A 62 -3.27 4.63 8.97
CA GLY A 62 -2.56 3.77 8.04
C GLY A 62 -1.95 4.56 6.89
N PRO A 63 -1.03 3.96 6.12
CA PRO A 63 -0.46 4.61 4.95
C PRO A 63 -1.54 4.94 3.92
N GLY A 64 -1.45 6.14 3.35
CA GLY A 64 -2.21 6.51 2.15
C GLY A 64 -1.75 5.72 0.92
N ARG A 65 -2.26 6.08 -0.26
CA ARG A 65 -1.85 5.42 -1.50
C ARG A 65 -0.36 5.61 -1.78
N VAL A 66 0.31 4.52 -2.10
CA VAL A 66 1.70 4.52 -2.55
C VAL A 66 1.76 3.90 -3.94
N VAL A 67 2.33 4.63 -4.90
CA VAL A 67 2.55 4.16 -6.26
C VAL A 67 4.06 4.11 -6.52
N LEU A 68 4.56 2.93 -6.88
CA LEU A 68 5.98 2.71 -7.18
C LEU A 68 6.14 2.22 -8.62
N ALA A 69 6.89 3.00 -9.40
CA ALA A 69 7.40 2.58 -10.69
C ALA A 69 8.83 2.05 -10.53
N THR A 70 9.12 0.89 -11.12
CA THR A 70 10.43 0.25 -11.06
C THR A 70 10.85 -0.18 -12.45
N LEU A 71 12.00 0.32 -12.89
CA LEU A 71 12.68 -0.14 -14.09
C LEU A 71 13.85 -1.04 -13.69
N ARG A 72 13.85 -2.26 -14.20
CA ARG A 72 14.93 -3.24 -13.98
C ARG A 72 15.55 -3.60 -15.33
N TYR A 73 16.88 -3.68 -15.39
CA TYR A 73 17.61 -4.17 -16.54
C TYR A 73 18.48 -5.36 -16.13
N ASN A 74 18.37 -6.48 -16.84
CA ASN A 74 19.22 -7.64 -16.66
C ASN A 74 20.14 -7.75 -17.89
N TRP A 75 21.45 -7.68 -17.66
CA TRP A 75 22.50 -7.79 -18.69
C TRP A 75 22.89 -9.23 -19.00
#